data_AF-A0A8J5CPK0-F1
#
_entry.id   AF-A0A8J5CPK0-F1
#
_cell.length_a   1.000
_cell.length_b   1.000
_cell.length_c   1.000
_cell.angle_alpha   90.00
_cell.angle_beta   90.00
_cell.angle_gamma   90.00
#
_symmetry.space_group_name_H-M   'P 1'
#
loop_
_entity.id
_entity.type
_entity.pdbx_description
1 polymer ?
#
loop_
_entity_poly.entity_id
_entity_poly.type
_entity_poly.pdbx_seq_one_letter_code
_entity_poly.pdbx_strand_id
1 'polypeptide(L)'
;MFNSYLPSVLHHHHQPGVTVPEAVNSAASQGNFLEVLNISLNVFEKHYLDRSFDRTGQVSVVVTPGVGVFEVDRELTNITKQRIIDNGVGSDLVCVGEQPLHAVPLLKFHNKKGGVNADDYSMPHTWINLSFYSSKKKIGYGTFIPRIKLPPEKPKTGRRERLDCLSSAPCMKPALQDTALPNSIFDYDTYDAQVFRLPSSHNNK
;
A
#
# COMPACT_ATOMS: atom_id res chain seq x y z
N MET A 1 -13.11 29.60 -2.10
CA MET A 1 -13.15 28.66 -3.25
C MET A 1 -13.27 27.20 -2.83
N PHE A 2 -12.44 26.67 -1.92
CA PHE A 2 -12.55 25.25 -1.53
C PHE A 2 -13.79 24.90 -0.69
N ASN A 3 -14.28 25.81 0.15
CA ASN A 3 -15.43 25.55 1.03
C ASN A 3 -16.75 25.33 0.28
N SER A 4 -16.86 25.83 -0.95
CA SER A 4 -18.05 25.67 -1.80
C SER A 4 -17.90 24.54 -2.83
N TYR A 5 -16.75 23.88 -2.89
CA TYR A 5 -16.48 22.84 -3.89
C TYR A 5 -17.37 21.61 -3.68
N LEU A 6 -17.40 21.09 -2.45
CA LEU A 6 -18.20 19.91 -2.11
C LEU A 6 -19.69 20.09 -2.45
N PRO A 7 -20.40 21.15 -2.00
CA PRO A 7 -21.80 21.32 -2.36
C PRO A 7 -21.99 21.52 -3.87
N SER A 8 -21.05 22.19 -4.55
CA SER A 8 -21.13 22.38 -6.00
C SER A 8 -21.02 21.06 -6.77
N VAL A 9 -20.19 20.11 -6.32
CA VAL A 9 -20.03 18.81 -6.98
C VAL A 9 -21.25 17.92 -6.72
N LEU A 10 -21.72 17.86 -5.48
CA LEU A 10 -22.86 17.02 -5.11
C LEU A 10 -24.17 17.47 -5.78
N HIS A 11 -24.38 18.78 -5.94
CA HIS A 11 -25.58 19.31 -6.58
C HIS A 11 -25.48 19.44 -8.10
N HIS A 12 -24.33 19.13 -8.71
CA HIS A 12 -24.10 19.35 -10.15
C HIS A 12 -25.11 18.60 -11.05
N HIS A 13 -25.51 17.39 -10.65
CA HIS A 13 -26.45 16.56 -11.42
C HIS A 13 -27.91 16.74 -11.00
N HIS A 14 -28.22 17.67 -10.10
CA HIS A 14 -29.59 17.90 -9.65
C HIS A 14 -30.40 18.62 -10.73
N GLN A 15 -31.33 17.91 -11.36
CA GLN A 15 -32.24 18.46 -12.37
C GLN A 15 -33.69 18.43 -11.86
N PRO A 16 -34.47 19.51 -12.08
CA PRO A 16 -35.87 19.54 -11.67
C PRO A 16 -36.66 18.45 -12.42
N GLY A 17 -37.31 17.57 -11.68
CA GLY A 17 -38.13 16.47 -12.23
C GLY A 17 -37.41 15.13 -12.41
N VAL A 18 -36.11 15.04 -12.11
CA VAL A 18 -35.35 13.78 -12.15
C VAL A 18 -34.87 13.43 -10.73
N THR A 19 -35.33 12.31 -10.20
CA THR A 19 -34.84 11.77 -8.92
C THR A 19 -33.49 11.08 -9.15
N VAL A 20 -32.41 11.84 -8.99
CA VAL A 20 -31.05 11.29 -8.94
C VAL A 20 -30.75 10.74 -7.54
N PRO A 21 -30.03 9.60 -7.42
CA PRO A 21 -29.59 9.09 -6.13
C PRO A 21 -28.61 10.05 -5.46
N GLU A 22 -28.51 9.97 -4.13
CA GLU A 22 -27.58 10.81 -3.36
C GLU A 22 -26.14 10.53 -3.78
N ALA A 23 -25.43 11.59 -4.21
CA ALA A 23 -24.03 11.49 -4.58
C ALA A 23 -23.16 11.44 -3.31
N VAL A 24 -22.18 10.54 -3.29
CA VAL A 24 -21.20 10.40 -2.21
C VAL A 24 -19.81 10.31 -2.81
N ASN A 25 -18.83 10.94 -2.16
CA ASN A 25 -17.44 10.85 -2.59
C ASN A 25 -16.88 9.46 -2.28
N SER A 26 -16.19 8.88 -3.26
CA SER A 26 -15.46 7.63 -3.07
C SER A 26 -14.17 7.83 -2.26
N ALA A 27 -13.62 6.73 -1.76
CA ALA A 27 -12.31 6.74 -1.14
C ALA A 27 -11.22 7.02 -2.19
N ALA A 28 -10.07 7.56 -1.75
CA ALA A 28 -8.95 7.84 -2.63
C ALA A 28 -8.43 6.60 -3.38
N SER A 29 -8.60 5.40 -2.81
CA SER A 29 -8.24 4.13 -3.45
C SER A 29 -9.13 3.78 -4.64
N GLN A 30 -10.39 4.22 -4.63
CA GLN A 30 -11.37 4.01 -5.69
C GLN A 30 -11.46 5.20 -6.65
N GLY A 31 -10.43 6.05 -6.65
CA GLY A 31 -10.36 7.19 -7.55
C GLY A 31 -10.00 6.79 -8.97
N ASN A 32 -10.47 7.58 -9.94
CA ASN A 32 -10.16 7.44 -11.37
C ASN A 32 -8.72 7.89 -11.69
N PHE A 33 -7.74 7.28 -11.04
CA PHE A 33 -6.33 7.67 -11.12
C PHE A 33 -5.76 7.44 -12.52
N LEU A 34 -5.98 6.25 -13.10
CA LEU A 34 -5.41 5.91 -14.41
C LEU A 34 -6.09 6.67 -15.55
N GLU A 35 -7.37 6.98 -15.43
CA GLU A 35 -8.12 7.75 -16.42
C GLU A 35 -7.59 9.18 -16.48
N VAL A 36 -7.42 9.83 -15.33
CA VAL A 36 -6.86 11.19 -15.25
C VAL A 36 -5.42 11.21 -15.75
N LEU A 37 -4.63 10.19 -15.40
CA LEU A 37 -3.26 10.05 -15.89
C LEU A 37 -3.24 9.89 -17.42
N ASN A 38 -4.09 9.04 -17.98
CA ASN A 38 -4.18 8.84 -19.43
C ASN A 38 -4.66 10.08 -20.18
N ILE A 39 -5.59 10.85 -19.62
CA ILE A 39 -6.00 12.15 -20.18
C ILE A 39 -4.80 13.10 -20.25
N SER A 40 -3.97 13.12 -19.21
CA SER A 40 -2.74 13.92 -19.18
C SER A 40 -1.73 13.45 -20.24
N LEU A 41 -1.56 12.13 -20.40
CA LEU A 41 -0.69 11.54 -21.42
C LEU A 41 -1.12 11.88 -22.85
N ASN A 42 -2.42 12.03 -23.12
CA ASN A 42 -2.91 12.43 -24.45
C ASN A 42 -2.42 13.83 -24.86
N VAL A 43 -2.17 14.74 -23.90
CA VAL A 43 -1.60 16.06 -24.20
C VAL A 43 -0.12 15.93 -24.57
N PHE A 44 0.60 15.04 -23.90
CA PHE A 44 2.03 14.79 -24.14
C PHE A 44 2.32 14.05 -25.46
N GLU A 45 1.36 13.26 -25.97
CA GLU A 45 1.47 12.59 -27.26
C GLU A 45 1.70 13.58 -28.41
N LYS A 46 1.09 14.77 -28.35
CA LYS A 46 1.17 15.81 -29.39
C LYS A 46 2.29 16.83 -29.18
N HIS A 47 3.37 16.45 -28.51
CA HIS A 47 4.51 17.33 -28.22
C HIS A 47 5.27 17.85 -29.44
N TYR A 48 5.00 17.29 -30.62
CA TYR A 48 5.56 17.73 -31.89
C TYR A 48 4.82 18.94 -32.49
N LEU A 49 3.61 19.24 -32.03
CA LEU A 49 2.86 20.44 -32.40
C LEU A 49 3.26 21.58 -31.46
N ASP A 50 3.62 22.73 -32.02
CA ASP A 50 3.97 23.96 -31.27
C ASP A 50 5.11 23.77 -30.26
N ARG A 51 6.15 23.04 -30.67
CA ARG A 51 7.31 22.77 -29.81
C ARG A 51 8.04 24.06 -29.48
N SER A 52 8.00 24.45 -28.21
CA SER A 52 8.86 25.50 -27.66
C SER A 52 10.28 24.99 -27.51
N PHE A 53 11.27 25.72 -28.02
CA PHE A 53 12.70 25.34 -27.90
C PHE A 53 13.29 25.66 -26.52
N ASP A 54 12.65 26.54 -25.75
CA ASP A 54 13.11 27.01 -24.44
C ASP A 54 12.73 26.08 -23.27
N ARG A 55 11.95 25.03 -23.52
CA ARG A 55 11.43 24.11 -22.49
C ARG A 55 11.68 22.67 -22.90
N THR A 56 12.34 21.92 -22.03
CA THR A 56 12.62 20.49 -22.22
C THR A 56 12.14 19.69 -21.00
N GLY A 57 11.82 18.42 -21.23
CA GLY A 57 11.30 17.51 -20.21
C GLY A 57 9.78 17.61 -20.05
N GLN A 58 9.15 16.45 -19.87
CA GLN A 58 7.72 16.33 -19.59
C GLN A 58 7.55 15.44 -18.36
N VAL A 59 6.73 15.91 -17.42
CA VAL A 59 6.41 15.18 -16.20
C VAL A 59 4.93 15.38 -15.87
N SER A 60 4.28 14.31 -15.46
CA SER A 60 2.91 14.33 -14.93
C SER A 60 2.99 14.15 -13.41
N VAL A 61 2.45 15.11 -12.65
CA VAL A 61 2.40 15.03 -11.19
C VAL A 61 0.96 14.83 -10.76
N VAL A 62 0.70 13.76 -10.02
CA VAL A 62 -0.62 13.44 -9.46
C VAL A 62 -0.56 13.55 -7.94
N VAL A 63 -1.45 14.36 -7.37
CA VAL A 63 -1.55 14.51 -5.91
C VAL A 63 -2.78 13.75 -5.42
N THR A 64 -2.60 12.86 -4.45
CA THR A 64 -3.69 12.06 -3.86
C THR A 64 -3.74 12.22 -2.34
N PRO A 65 -4.93 12.30 -1.72
CA PRO A 65 -5.07 12.21 -0.27
C PRO A 65 -4.87 10.77 0.27
N GLY A 66 -4.70 9.77 -0.60
CA GLY A 66 -4.51 8.38 -0.23
C GLY A 66 -3.07 8.01 0.17
N VAL A 67 -2.88 6.71 0.41
CA VAL A 67 -1.60 6.09 0.85
C VAL A 67 -0.81 5.42 -0.29
N GLY A 68 -1.24 5.59 -1.54
CA GLY A 68 -0.60 5.00 -2.72
C GLY A 68 -1.14 3.61 -3.11
N VAL A 69 -2.35 3.27 -2.66
CA VAL A 69 -3.08 2.05 -3.06
C VAL A 69 -4.27 2.46 -3.93
N PHE A 70 -4.37 1.88 -5.13
CA PHE A 70 -5.47 2.15 -6.06
C PHE A 70 -6.11 0.87 -6.57
N GLU A 71 -7.43 0.88 -6.69
CA GLU A 71 -8.19 -0.17 -7.33
C GLU A 71 -8.36 0.21 -8.81
N VAL A 72 -7.86 -0.61 -9.72
CA VAL A 72 -7.75 -0.28 -11.15
C VAL A 72 -8.05 -1.46 -12.07
N ASP A 73 -8.35 -1.17 -13.33
CA ASP A 73 -8.50 -2.19 -14.35
C ASP A 73 -7.14 -2.62 -14.92
N ARG A 74 -6.96 -3.94 -15.07
CA ARG A 74 -5.70 -4.54 -15.55
C ARG A 74 -5.38 -4.13 -16.99
N GLU A 75 -6.37 -4.11 -17.86
CA GLU A 75 -6.21 -3.71 -19.26
C GLU A 75 -5.77 -2.25 -19.38
N LEU A 76 -6.42 -1.36 -18.61
CA LEU A 76 -6.08 0.06 -18.58
C LEU A 76 -4.64 0.28 -18.07
N THR A 77 -4.25 -0.44 -17.02
CA THR A 77 -2.90 -0.38 -16.45
C THR A 77 -1.83 -0.76 -17.48
N ASN A 78 -2.08 -1.79 -18.29
CA ASN A 78 -1.13 -2.23 -19.32
C ASN A 78 -0.96 -1.16 -20.41
N ILE A 79 -2.06 -0.55 -20.86
CA ILE A 79 -2.03 0.52 -21.86
C ILE A 79 -1.30 1.74 -21.30
N THR A 80 -1.61 2.16 -20.07
CA THR A 80 -0.95 3.30 -19.42
C THR A 80 0.54 3.07 -19.24
N LYS A 81 0.93 1.85 -18.84
CA LYS A 81 2.34 1.47 -18.72
C LYS A 81 3.07 1.61 -20.05
N GLN A 82 2.51 1.09 -21.15
CA GLN A 82 3.12 1.22 -22.48
C GLN A 82 3.24 2.69 -22.88
N ARG A 83 2.17 3.47 -22.74
CA ARG A 83 2.17 4.90 -23.09
C ARG A 83 3.19 5.72 -22.30
N ILE A 84 3.39 5.43 -21.02
CA ILE A 84 4.37 6.13 -20.19
C ILE A 84 5.79 5.81 -20.65
N ILE A 85 6.05 4.55 -20.96
CA ILE A 85 7.36 4.09 -21.43
C ILE A 85 7.65 4.66 -22.83
N ASP A 86 6.69 4.58 -23.75
CA ASP A 86 6.86 4.99 -25.16
C ASP A 86 7.03 6.51 -25.29
N ASN A 87 6.26 7.29 -24.54
CA ASN A 87 6.39 8.75 -24.54
C ASN A 87 7.55 9.26 -23.68
N GLY A 88 8.12 8.40 -22.82
CA GLY A 88 9.20 8.79 -21.90
C GLY A 88 8.80 9.88 -20.89
N VAL A 89 7.52 9.96 -20.52
CA VAL A 89 7.00 10.96 -19.57
C VAL A 89 7.09 10.40 -18.16
N GLY A 90 7.79 11.09 -17.26
CA GLY A 90 7.82 10.71 -15.85
C GLY A 90 6.45 10.91 -15.18
N SER A 91 5.98 9.93 -14.39
CA SER A 91 4.80 10.08 -13.55
C SER A 91 5.22 10.13 -12.09
N ASP A 92 4.92 11.24 -11.41
CA ASP A 92 5.19 11.44 -9.98
C ASP A 92 3.88 11.48 -9.19
N LEU A 93 3.77 10.57 -8.24
CA LEU A 93 2.61 10.44 -7.37
C LEU A 93 2.97 10.97 -5.99
N VAL A 94 2.25 11.98 -5.53
CA VAL A 94 2.42 12.59 -4.21
C VAL A 94 1.25 12.22 -3.32
N CYS A 95 1.53 11.45 -2.27
CA CYS A 95 0.56 11.03 -1.26
C CYS A 95 0.56 11.98 -0.07
N VAL A 96 -0.61 12.52 0.28
CA VAL A 96 -0.81 13.33 1.50
C VAL A 96 -1.15 12.45 2.71
N GLY A 97 -1.57 11.20 2.47
CA GLY A 97 -1.76 10.22 3.52
C GLY A 97 -0.44 9.80 4.18
N GLU A 98 -0.55 9.19 5.35
CA GLU A 98 0.59 8.60 6.04
C GLU A 98 1.15 7.40 5.26
N GLN A 99 2.48 7.24 5.26
CA GLN A 99 3.12 6.10 4.60
C GLN A 99 2.70 4.78 5.27
N PRO A 100 2.21 3.80 4.51
CA PRO A 100 1.79 2.52 5.08
C PRO A 100 2.98 1.60 5.39
N LEU A 101 2.73 0.55 6.18
CA LEU A 101 3.73 -0.48 6.53
C LEU A 101 3.97 -1.54 5.44
N HIS A 102 3.25 -1.48 4.32
CA HIS A 102 3.42 -2.37 3.18
C HIS A 102 4.09 -1.64 2.02
N ALA A 103 4.68 -2.39 1.08
CA ALA A 103 5.30 -1.82 -0.10
C ALA A 103 4.26 -1.11 -0.98
N VAL A 104 4.56 0.11 -1.41
CA VAL A 104 3.73 0.99 -2.24
C VAL A 104 4.61 1.59 -3.33
N PRO A 105 4.07 2.01 -4.50
CA PRO A 105 2.65 2.03 -4.90
C PRO A 105 2.07 0.64 -5.14
N LEU A 106 0.78 0.44 -4.80
CA LEU A 106 0.05 -0.80 -5.08
C LEU A 106 -1.15 -0.55 -5.98
N LEU A 107 -1.29 -1.39 -6.99
CA LEU A 107 -2.46 -1.46 -7.86
C LEU A 107 -3.18 -2.78 -7.59
N LYS A 108 -4.39 -2.69 -7.05
CA LYS A 108 -5.30 -3.81 -6.86
C LYS A 108 -6.18 -3.93 -8.11
N PHE A 109 -6.18 -5.09 -8.76
CA PHE A 109 -6.99 -5.27 -9.95
C PHE A 109 -8.42 -5.66 -9.62
N HIS A 110 -9.40 -5.00 -10.25
CA HIS A 110 -10.78 -5.45 -10.20
C HIS A 110 -10.94 -6.74 -11.03
N ASN A 111 -11.23 -7.87 -10.39
CA ASN A 111 -11.57 -9.08 -11.13
C ASN A 111 -13.06 -9.04 -11.50
N LYS A 112 -13.36 -8.70 -12.76
CA LYS A 112 -14.74 -8.67 -13.31
C LYS A 112 -15.37 -10.07 -13.44
N LYS A 113 -14.62 -11.15 -13.19
CA LYS A 113 -15.11 -12.53 -13.26
C LYS A 113 -15.06 -13.14 -11.86
N GLY A 114 -16.23 -13.31 -11.24
CA GLY A 114 -16.45 -13.77 -9.86
C GLY A 114 -16.01 -15.21 -9.55
N GLY A 115 -14.80 -15.60 -9.94
CA GLY A 115 -14.12 -16.77 -9.42
C GLY A 115 -13.34 -16.38 -8.16
N VAL A 116 -13.40 -17.25 -7.16
CA VAL A 116 -12.77 -17.17 -5.82
C VAL A 116 -11.23 -17.15 -5.92
N ASN A 117 -10.65 -16.15 -6.58
CA ASN A 117 -9.22 -16.06 -6.82
C ASN A 117 -8.73 -14.73 -6.26
N ALA A 118 -7.62 -14.83 -5.52
CA ALA A 118 -6.96 -13.78 -4.74
C ALA A 118 -7.01 -12.41 -5.43
N ASP A 119 -7.17 -11.35 -4.63
CA ASP A 119 -6.93 -9.99 -5.10
C ASP A 119 -5.54 -9.94 -5.78
N ASP A 120 -5.53 -9.75 -7.11
CA ASP A 120 -4.28 -9.62 -7.86
C ASP A 120 -3.71 -8.23 -7.59
N TYR A 121 -2.55 -8.18 -6.95
CA TYR A 121 -1.81 -6.95 -6.69
C TYR A 121 -0.64 -6.81 -7.66
N SER A 122 -0.41 -5.61 -8.15
CA SER A 122 0.80 -5.27 -8.89
C SER A 122 1.45 -4.00 -8.36
N MET A 123 2.78 -4.01 -8.32
CA MET A 123 3.58 -2.84 -8.02
C MET A 123 4.11 -2.24 -9.32
N PRO A 124 3.74 -1.01 -9.67
CA PRO A 124 4.28 -0.31 -10.84
C PRO A 124 5.69 0.19 -10.54
N HIS A 125 6.66 -0.71 -10.49
CA HIS A 125 8.03 -0.42 -10.07
C HIS A 125 8.82 0.48 -11.02
N THR A 126 8.49 0.51 -12.31
CA THR A 126 9.33 1.16 -13.33
C THR A 126 8.76 2.46 -13.90
N TRP A 127 7.49 2.79 -13.65
CA TRP A 127 6.81 3.86 -14.38
C TRP A 127 6.05 4.86 -13.50
N ILE A 128 6.05 4.69 -12.18
CA ILE A 128 5.52 5.66 -11.22
C ILE A 128 6.57 5.90 -10.14
N ASN A 129 6.95 7.17 -9.95
CA ASN A 129 7.62 7.60 -8.74
C ASN A 129 6.58 7.91 -7.66
N LEU A 130 6.81 7.47 -6.42
CA LEU A 130 5.89 7.71 -5.31
C LEU A 130 6.63 8.44 -4.19
N SER A 131 6.06 9.56 -3.78
CA SER A 131 6.55 10.41 -2.69
C SER A 131 5.45 10.65 -1.65
N PHE A 132 5.83 10.77 -0.38
CA PHE A 132 4.91 11.09 0.72
C PHE A 132 5.13 12.51 1.23
N TYR A 133 4.05 13.26 1.36
CA TYR A 133 4.08 14.58 1.97
C TYR A 133 4.22 14.45 3.49
N SER A 134 5.28 15.03 4.04
CA SER A 134 5.50 15.10 5.49
C SER A 134 5.51 16.55 5.95
N SER A 135 4.64 16.86 6.92
CA SER A 135 4.61 18.18 7.53
C SER A 135 5.74 18.35 8.54
N LYS A 136 6.45 19.48 8.46
CA LYS A 136 7.52 19.84 9.42
C LYS A 136 7.01 20.11 10.83
N LYS A 137 5.69 20.30 11.01
CA LYS A 137 5.08 20.48 12.32
C LYS A 137 4.95 19.12 13.00
N LYS A 138 5.84 18.81 13.94
CA LYS A 138 5.71 17.67 14.86
C LYS A 138 4.52 17.91 15.80
N ILE A 139 3.30 17.70 15.31
CA ILE A 139 2.15 17.50 16.21
C ILE A 139 2.47 16.22 16.99
N GLY A 140 2.44 16.27 18.33
CA GLY A 140 2.79 15.14 19.21
C GLY A 140 1.93 13.88 19.04
N TYR A 141 0.93 13.94 18.15
CA TYR A 141 0.04 12.84 17.74
C TYR A 141 0.34 12.32 16.31
N GLY A 142 1.46 12.70 15.69
CA GLY A 142 1.91 12.19 14.38
C GLY A 142 2.54 10.80 14.44
N THR A 143 2.42 10.09 15.55
CA THR A 143 2.79 8.69 15.66
C THR A 143 1.71 7.87 14.98
N PHE A 144 2.09 7.12 13.94
CA PHE A 144 1.29 6.04 13.35
C PHE A 144 0.47 5.35 14.44
N ILE A 145 -0.85 5.55 14.44
CA ILE A 145 -1.73 4.83 15.35
C ILE A 145 -2.03 3.49 14.67
N PRO A 146 -1.44 2.37 15.11
CA PRO A 146 -1.78 1.08 14.55
C PRO A 146 -3.28 0.85 14.74
N ARG A 147 -4.03 0.77 13.64
CA ARG A 147 -5.47 0.48 13.66
C ARG A 147 -5.77 -0.99 14.00
N ILE A 148 -4.73 -1.78 14.26
CA ILE A 148 -4.82 -3.15 14.74
C ILE A 148 -5.24 -3.08 16.21
N LYS A 149 -6.54 -3.08 16.45
CA LYS A 149 -7.09 -3.29 17.80
C LYS A 149 -6.92 -4.76 18.13
N LEU A 150 -6.02 -5.07 19.06
CA LEU A 150 -5.96 -6.41 19.65
C LEU A 150 -7.34 -6.72 20.27
N PRO A 151 -7.88 -7.94 20.10
CA PRO A 151 -9.10 -8.35 20.77
C PRO A 151 -8.96 -8.15 22.28
N PRO A 152 -9.99 -7.65 23.00
CA PRO A 152 -9.92 -7.53 24.44
C PRO A 152 -9.78 -8.92 25.08
N GLU A 153 -8.83 -9.08 26.01
CA GLU A 153 -8.73 -10.31 26.78
C GLU A 153 -10.00 -10.54 27.60
N LYS A 154 -10.55 -11.76 27.55
CA LYS A 154 -11.74 -12.13 28.32
C LYS A 154 -11.42 -12.05 29.83
N PRO A 155 -12.32 -11.50 30.67
CA PRO A 155 -12.10 -11.46 32.11
C PRO A 155 -12.05 -12.87 32.68
N LYS A 156 -11.01 -13.16 33.47
CA LYS A 156 -10.86 -14.42 34.21
C LYS A 156 -11.91 -14.47 35.32
N THR A 157 -13.07 -15.07 35.06
CA THR A 157 -14.01 -15.47 36.11
C THR A 157 -13.45 -16.68 36.84
N GLY A 158 -13.01 -16.45 38.08
CA GLY A 158 -12.52 -17.50 38.95
C GLY A 158 -13.65 -18.46 39.34
N ARG A 159 -13.59 -19.69 38.83
CA ARG A 159 -14.10 -20.86 39.54
C ARG A 159 -12.97 -21.88 39.61
N ARG A 160 -12.41 -22.01 40.81
CA ARG A 160 -11.27 -22.88 41.14
C ARG A 160 -11.82 -24.30 41.34
N GLU A 161 -11.96 -25.03 40.25
CA GLU A 161 -11.93 -26.50 40.29
C GLU A 161 -10.59 -26.96 39.72
N ARG A 162 -9.95 -27.85 40.46
CA ARG A 162 -8.56 -28.27 40.33
C ARG A 162 -8.35 -29.00 39.00
N LEU A 163 -7.67 -28.37 38.05
CA LEU A 163 -6.92 -29.05 37.00
C LEU A 163 -5.56 -28.36 36.86
N ASP A 164 -4.51 -29.17 36.88
CA ASP A 164 -3.11 -28.78 37.00
C ASP A 164 -2.68 -27.75 35.94
N CYS A 165 -2.21 -26.59 36.41
CA CYS A 165 -1.46 -25.65 35.60
C CYS A 165 0.03 -25.92 35.81
N LEU A 166 0.75 -26.23 34.72
CA LEU A 166 2.16 -25.88 34.45
C LEU A 166 2.58 -26.57 33.13
N SER A 167 2.10 -26.06 31.99
CA SER A 167 2.90 -26.01 30.76
C SER A 167 2.25 -25.05 29.78
N SER A 168 3.06 -24.11 29.31
CA SER A 168 2.78 -23.11 28.30
C SER A 168 2.28 -23.73 26.99
N ALA A 169 1.04 -23.43 26.60
CA ALA A 169 0.60 -23.63 25.22
C ALA A 169 1.21 -22.54 24.32
N PRO A 170 1.59 -22.86 23.06
CA PRO A 170 2.67 -22.19 22.36
C PRO A 170 2.18 -20.92 21.65
N CYS A 171 2.99 -19.86 21.76
CA CYS A 171 3.06 -18.83 20.73
C CYS A 171 3.24 -19.55 19.37
N MET A 172 2.38 -19.24 18.39
CA MET A 172 2.60 -19.71 17.02
C MET A 172 3.91 -19.13 16.52
N LYS A 173 4.99 -19.88 16.71
CA LYS A 173 6.14 -19.79 15.84
C LYS A 173 5.64 -20.11 14.43
N PRO A 174 6.17 -19.46 13.38
CA PRO A 174 5.94 -19.95 12.04
C PRO A 174 6.33 -21.44 12.06
N ALA A 175 5.44 -22.30 11.60
CA ALA A 175 5.79 -23.68 11.34
C ALA A 175 6.82 -23.65 10.22
N LEU A 176 8.09 -23.46 10.58
CA LEU A 176 9.20 -24.03 9.83
C LEU A 176 8.92 -25.52 9.87
N GLN A 177 8.30 -26.02 8.81
CA GLN A 177 8.44 -27.42 8.46
C GLN A 177 9.93 -27.72 8.55
N ASP A 178 10.28 -28.80 9.25
CA ASP A 178 11.52 -29.52 9.04
C ASP A 178 11.55 -29.98 7.57
N THR A 179 11.74 -29.04 6.65
CA THR A 179 12.35 -29.31 5.36
C THR A 179 13.82 -29.10 5.60
N ALA A 180 14.45 -30.10 6.21
CA ALA A 180 15.79 -30.43 5.76
C ALA A 180 15.68 -30.57 4.24
N LEU A 181 16.14 -29.54 3.52
CA LEU A 181 16.36 -29.67 2.09
C LEU A 181 17.26 -30.91 1.94
N PRO A 182 16.93 -31.89 1.07
CA PRO A 182 17.53 -33.22 1.12
C PRO A 182 19.05 -33.28 0.86
N ASN A 183 19.74 -32.15 0.73
CA ASN A 183 21.17 -32.03 0.43
C ASN A 183 21.89 -30.87 1.17
N SER A 184 21.33 -30.28 2.24
CA SER A 184 22.12 -29.32 3.03
C SER A 184 23.12 -30.07 3.91
N ILE A 185 24.37 -30.17 3.44
CA ILE A 185 25.52 -30.75 4.17
C ILE A 185 25.83 -30.00 5.48
N PHE A 186 25.34 -28.76 5.62
CA PHE A 186 25.58 -27.92 6.79
C PHE A 186 24.30 -27.71 7.59
N ASP A 187 24.38 -28.10 8.86
CA ASP A 187 23.41 -27.82 9.92
C ASP A 187 23.75 -26.48 10.58
N TYR A 188 22.96 -25.46 10.25
CA TYR A 188 23.16 -24.08 10.70
C TYR A 188 22.77 -23.88 12.16
N ASP A 189 21.82 -24.65 12.70
CA ASP A 189 21.37 -24.53 14.09
C ASP A 189 22.49 -24.99 15.05
N THR A 190 23.19 -26.07 14.69
CA THR A 190 24.34 -26.55 15.46
C THR A 190 25.54 -25.61 15.41
N TYR A 191 25.74 -24.89 14.30
CA TYR A 191 26.80 -23.88 14.17
C TYR A 191 26.52 -22.66 15.06
N ASP A 192 25.30 -22.12 15.02
CA ASP A 192 24.92 -20.94 15.82
C ASP A 192 25.05 -21.20 17.32
N ALA A 193 24.69 -22.41 17.78
CA ALA A 193 24.83 -22.82 19.18
C ALA A 193 26.29 -22.86 19.68
N GLN A 194 27.28 -22.87 18.77
CA GLN A 194 28.70 -22.82 19.10
C GLN A 194 29.24 -21.38 19.08
N VAL A 195 28.74 -20.54 18.18
CA VAL A 195 29.15 -19.12 18.04
C VAL A 195 28.83 -18.32 19.30
N PHE A 196 27.68 -18.57 19.93
CA PHE A 196 27.23 -17.79 21.09
C PHE A 196 27.67 -18.34 22.45
N ARG A 197 28.64 -19.27 22.49
CA ARG A 197 29.18 -19.75 23.77
C ARG A 197 30.14 -18.70 24.34
N LEU A 198 29.77 -18.18 25.51
CA LEU A 198 30.66 -17.32 26.30
C LEU A 198 31.90 -18.14 26.74
N PRO A 199 33.12 -17.58 26.67
CA PRO A 199 34.31 -18.29 27.09
C PRO A 199 34.25 -18.59 28.59
N SER A 200 34.47 -19.85 28.94
CA SER A 200 34.60 -20.32 30.32
C SER A 200 35.85 -19.71 30.95
N SER A 201 35.65 -18.90 31.99
CA SER A 201 36.72 -18.36 32.83
C SER A 201 37.46 -19.50 33.55
N HIS A 202 38.68 -19.81 33.10
CA HIS A 202 39.60 -20.67 33.84
C HIS A 202 40.02 -19.99 35.16
N ASN A 203 39.46 -20.42 36.28
CA ASN A 203 40.06 -20.19 37.60
C ASN A 203 41.07 -21.33 37.86
N ASN A 204 42.34 -21.06 37.62
CA ASN A 204 43.44 -21.89 38.12
C ASN A 204 43.62 -21.62 39.62
N LYS A 205 43.60 -22.69 40.41
CA LYS A 205 44.11 -22.71 41.78
C LYS A 205 45.04 -23.90 41.92
#